data_AF-S8DFY7-F1
#
_entry.id   AF-S8DFY7-F1
#
_cell.length_a   1.000
_cell.length_b   1.000
_cell.length_c   1.000
_cell.angle_alpha   90.00
_cell.angle_beta   90.00
_cell.angle_gamma   90.00
#
_symmetry.space_group_name_H-M   'P 1'
#
loop_
_entity.id
_entity.type
_entity.pdbx_description
1 polymer ?
#
loop_
_entity_poly.entity_id
_entity_poly.type
_entity_poly.pdbx_seq_one_letter_code
_entity_poly.pdbx_strand_id
1 'polypeptide(L)' 'MGQNVQSFLPTGAAVAPVIIATDKTQLTQFSGNKSAYPVYMTLGNIPRSLRRKPSEHACILIGYLSV' A
#
# COMPACT_ATOMS: atom_id res chain seq x y z
N MET A 1 17.37 -21.83 0.33
CA MET A 1 16.24 -22.05 -0.58
C MET A 1 14.97 -21.90 0.25
N GLY A 2 14.26 -20.76 0.15
CA GLY A 2 13.03 -20.55 0.91
C GLY A 2 11.91 -21.39 0.32
N GLN A 3 11.18 -22.13 1.14
CA GLN A 3 10.05 -22.94 0.68
C GLN A 3 8.93 -22.04 0.15
N ASN A 4 8.24 -22.49 -0.90
CA ASN A 4 7.13 -21.76 -1.50
C ASN A 4 5.90 -21.85 -0.58
N VAL A 5 5.57 -20.75 0.11
CA VAL A 5 4.44 -20.69 1.08
C VAL A 5 3.11 -21.17 0.46
N GLN A 6 2.94 -21.00 -0.85
CA GLN A 6 1.73 -21.42 -1.57
C GLN A 6 1.45 -22.92 -1.47
N SER A 7 2.48 -23.77 -1.33
CA SER A 7 2.29 -25.22 -1.23
C SER A 7 1.64 -25.68 0.07
N PHE A 8 1.60 -24.82 1.09
CA PHE A 8 0.99 -25.12 2.39
C PHE A 8 -0.46 -24.63 2.50
N LEU A 9 -0.96 -23.91 1.49
CA LEU A 9 -2.32 -23.37 1.52
C LEU A 9 -3.34 -24.37 0.93
N PRO A 10 -4.60 -24.37 1.41
CA PRO A 10 -5.66 -25.19 0.84
C PRO A 10 -5.91 -24.89 -0.65
N THR A 11 -6.48 -25.86 -1.36
CA THR A 11 -6.91 -25.69 -2.76
C THR A 11 -7.84 -24.48 -2.90
N GLY A 12 -7.53 -23.58 -3.83
CA GLY A 12 -8.28 -22.35 -4.07
C GLY A 12 -7.78 -21.12 -3.30
N ALA A 13 -6.83 -21.27 -2.39
CA ALA A 13 -6.19 -20.13 -1.71
C ALA A 13 -4.99 -19.59 -2.51
N ALA A 14 -4.73 -18.29 -2.42
CA ALA A 14 -3.61 -17.63 -3.07
C ALA A 14 -2.82 -16.77 -2.08
N VAL A 15 -1.49 -16.87 -2.11
CA VAL A 15 -0.60 -15.95 -1.40
C VAL A 15 -0.68 -14.58 -2.08
N ALA A 16 -1.13 -13.57 -1.35
CA ALA A 16 -1.12 -12.18 -1.80
C ALA A 16 -0.05 -11.40 -1.00
N PRO A 17 1.04 -10.94 -1.64
CA PRO A 17 1.99 -10.07 -0.96
C PRO A 17 1.32 -8.73 -0.65
N VAL A 18 1.57 -8.19 0.55
CA VAL A 18 1.12 -6.84 0.94
C VAL A 18 2.30 -5.89 0.85
N ILE A 19 2.09 -4.74 0.21
CA ILE A 19 3.06 -3.64 0.13
C ILE A 19 2.53 -2.49 0.98
N ILE A 20 3.35 -2.03 1.91
CA ILE A 20 3.11 -0.81 2.70
C ILE A 20 4.04 0.28 2.19
N ALA A 21 3.49 1.45 1.91
CA ALA A 21 4.23 2.61 1.45
C ALA A 21 3.86 3.84 2.28
N THR A 22 4.84 4.70 2.54
CA THR A 22 4.61 6.00 3.17
C THR A 22 5.42 7.06 2.45
N ASP A 23 4.85 8.25 2.34
CA ASP A 23 5.49 9.45 1.78
C ASP A 23 5.07 10.65 2.63
N LYS A 24 5.93 11.66 2.71
CA LYS A 24 5.63 12.91 3.40
C LYS A 24 4.70 13.72 2.50
N THR A 25 3.49 13.99 2.97
CA THR A 25 2.54 14.87 2.29
C THR A 25 2.34 16.17 3.06
N GLN A 26 2.37 17.29 2.36
CA GLN A 26 2.04 18.59 2.94
C GLN A 26 0.52 18.74 2.98
N LEU A 27 -0.04 18.87 4.18
CA LEU A 27 -1.49 19.01 4.37
C LEU A 27 -2.00 20.41 4.01
N THR A 28 -1.13 21.43 4.10
CA THR A 28 -1.49 22.81 3.75
C THR A 28 -0.41 23.42 2.84
N GLN A 29 -0.82 24.05 1.74
CA GLN A 29 0.10 24.68 0.77
C GLN A 29 0.46 26.14 1.10
N PHE A 30 -0.36 26.86 1.87
CA PHE A 30 -0.21 28.32 2.03
C PHE A 30 -0.28 28.86 3.46
N SER A 31 -0.68 28.07 4.45
CA SER A 31 -0.63 28.48 5.87
C SER A 31 -0.57 27.26 6.78
N GLY A 32 0.47 27.18 7.62
CA GLY A 32 0.52 26.25 8.74
C GLY A 32 1.52 25.09 8.67
N ASN A 33 2.35 24.93 7.62
CA ASN A 33 3.46 23.95 7.52
C ASN A 33 3.18 22.55 8.13
N LYS A 34 1.94 22.07 8.07
CA LYS A 34 1.57 20.77 8.62
C LYS A 34 1.90 19.71 7.59
N SER A 35 2.83 18.83 7.95
CA SER A 35 3.13 17.64 7.17
C SER A 35 2.53 16.43 7.87
N ALA A 36 2.10 15.45 7.09
CA ALA A 36 1.73 14.14 7.60
C ALA A 36 2.43 13.06 6.76
N TYR A 37 2.50 11.87 7.32
CA TYR A 37 3.04 10.69 6.66
C TYR A 37 1.92 9.68 6.50
N PRO A 38 1.08 9.79 5.46
CA PRO A 38 0.10 8.77 5.13
C PRO A 38 0.77 7.40 4.97
N VAL A 39 0.09 6.37 5.46
CA VAL A 39 0.46 4.97 5.28
C VAL A 39 -0.54 4.35 4.31
N TYR A 40 -0.04 3.98 3.14
CA TYR A 40 -0.80 3.33 2.10
C TYR A 40 -0.55 1.82 2.08
N MET A 41 -1.58 1.05 1.73
CA MET A 41 -1.52 -0.39 1.54
C MET A 41 -2.00 -0.76 0.14
N THR A 42 -1.32 -1.73 -0.47
CA THR A 42 -1.72 -2.35 -1.74
C THR A 42 -1.26 -3.81 -1.80
N LEU A 43 -1.79 -4.60 -2.71
CA LEU A 43 -1.32 -5.96 -2.94
C LEU A 43 -0.25 -5.97 -4.04
N GLY A 44 0.85 -6.68 -3.80
CA GLY A 44 1.99 -6.76 -4.73
C GLY A 44 1.72 -7.59 -5.99
N ASN A 45 0.66 -8.41 -5.99
CA ASN A 45 0.18 -9.10 -7.18
C ASN A 45 -0.63 -8.18 -8.13
N ILE A 46 -0.92 -6.93 -7.75
CA ILE A 46 -1.58 -5.97 -8.62
C ILE A 46 -0.54 -5.29 -9.55
N PRO A 47 -0.77 -5.26 -10.88
CA PRO A 47 0.13 -4.59 -11.81
C PRO A 47 0.42 -3.14 -11.43
N ARG A 48 1.67 -2.73 -11.60
CA ARG A 48 2.11 -1.37 -11.27
C ARG A 48 1.34 -0.29 -12.03
N SER A 49 0.90 -0.58 -13.26
CA SER A 49 0.07 0.31 -14.07
C SER A 49 -1.30 0.55 -13.43
N LEU A 50 -1.89 -0.47 -12.80
CA LEU A 50 -3.18 -0.36 -12.11
C LEU A 50 -3.03 0.35 -10.77
N ARG A 51 -1.99 0.03 -9.99
CA ARG A 51 -1.69 0.71 -8.71
C ARG A 51 -1.49 2.23 -8.84
N ARG A 52 -1.14 2.71 -10.03
CA ARG A 52 -0.87 4.14 -10.32
C ARG A 52 -2.06 4.90 -10.86
N LYS A 53 -3.20 4.25 -11.05
CA LYS A 53 -4.44 4.89 -11.49
C LYS A 53 -5.32 5.10 -10.26
N PRO A 54 -5.52 6.35 -9.80
CA PRO A 54 -6.36 6.62 -8.63
C PRO A 54 -7.80 6.08 -8.77
N SER A 55 -8.34 6.05 -9.99
CA SER A 55 -9.69 5.55 -10.29
C SER A 55 -9.88 4.05 -10.10
N GLU A 56 -8.78 3.29 -10.02
CA GLU A 56 -8.82 1.83 -9.92
C GLU A 56 -8.83 1.36 -8.46
N HIS A 57 -8.69 2.30 -7.50
CA HIS A 57 -8.73 2.04 -6.06
C HIS A 57 -7.80 0.89 -5.59
N ALA A 58 -6.72 0.63 -6.35
CA ALA A 58 -5.77 -0.44 -6.08
C ALA A 58 -4.83 -0.15 -4.89
N CYS A 59 -4.92 1.05 -4.30
CA CYS A 59 -4.13 1.48 -3.16
C CYS A 59 -5.03 2.24 -2.18
N ILE A 60 -5.00 1.85 -0.91
CA ILE A 60 -5.86 2.42 0.14
C ILE A 60 -5.02 3.10 1.22
N LEU A 61 -5.51 4.20 1.78
CA LEU A 61 -4.92 4.83 2.96
C LEU A 61 -5.41 4.10 4.22
N ILE A 62 -4.50 3.60 5.04
CA ILE A 62 -4.83 2.86 6.26
C ILE A 62 -4.53 3.62 7.55
N GLY A 63 -3.81 4.75 7.47
CA GLY A 63 -3.50 5.58 8.63
C GLY A 63 -2.48 6.67 8.33
N TYR A 64 -2.09 7.38 9.39
CA TYR A 64 -1.01 8.38 9.36
C TYR A 64 -0.01 8.04 10.46
N LEU A 65 1.29 8.14 10.15
CA LEU A 65 2.32 8.07 11.17
C LEU A 65 2.37 9.41 11.91
N SER A 66 2.36 9.33 13.25
CA SER A 66 2.69 10.49 14.09
C SER A 66 4.19 10.74 13.99
N VAL A 67 4.57 12.00 13.76
CA VAL A 67 5.95 12.49 13.81
C VAL A 67 6.08 13.61 14.81
#